data_AF-A0A9W8KYS4-F1
#
_entry.id   AF-A0A9W8KYS4-F1
#
_cell.length_a   1.000
_cell.length_b   1.000
_cell.length_c   1.000
_cell.angle_alpha   90.00
_cell.angle_beta   90.00
_cell.angle_gamma   90.00
#
_symmetry.space_group_name_H-M   'P 1'
#
loop_
_entity.id
_entity.type
_entity.pdbx_description
1 polymer ?
#
loop_
_entity_poly.entity_id
_entity_poly.type
_entity_poly.pdbx_seq_one_letter_code
_entity_poly.pdbx_strand_id
1 'polypeptide(L)'
;MGGPGLEVAKFAFYVFAPIGFMVYFGGPHFYERFVAPDLYKFNPPPKQKLPTEMAEILKLNEEDRKMRMERRLAREKALKEMQEAEQK
;
A
#
# COMPACT_ATOMS: atom_id res chain seq x y z
N MET A 1 28.77 -10.44 -44.43
CA MET A 1 28.22 -11.20 -43.29
C MET A 1 29.37 -12.05 -42.73
N GLY A 2 29.85 -11.76 -41.51
CA GLY A 2 30.92 -12.56 -40.90
C GLY A 2 30.45 -14.00 -40.76
N GLY A 3 31.25 -14.96 -41.20
CA GLY A 3 30.84 -16.34 -41.47
C GLY A 3 30.24 -17.12 -40.30
N PRO A 4 30.04 -18.45 -40.44
CA PRO A 4 29.24 -19.28 -39.53
C PRO A 4 29.59 -19.13 -38.03
N GLY A 5 30.85 -18.88 -37.69
CA GLY A 5 31.27 -18.63 -36.29
C GLY A 5 30.64 -17.38 -35.65
N LEU A 6 30.41 -16.32 -36.43
CA LEU A 6 29.75 -15.10 -35.92
C LEU A 6 28.27 -15.34 -35.66
N GLU A 7 27.64 -16.22 -36.45
CA GLU A 7 26.23 -16.59 -36.27
C GLU A 7 26.04 -17.42 -34.99
N VAL A 8 26.93 -18.37 -34.72
CA VAL A 8 26.93 -19.15 -33.48
C VAL A 8 27.18 -18.27 -32.25
N ALA A 9 28.13 -17.33 -32.33
CA ALA A 9 28.41 -16.41 -31.23
C ALA A 9 27.20 -15.50 -30.90
N LYS A 10 26.56 -14.93 -31.93
CA LYS A 10 25.33 -14.13 -31.75
C LYS A 10 24.21 -14.97 -31.15
N PHE A 11 24.00 -16.18 -31.66
CA PHE A 11 22.97 -17.08 -31.15
C PHE A 11 23.19 -17.40 -29.66
N ALA A 12 24.43 -17.75 -29.28
CA ALA A 12 24.78 -17.97 -27.88
C ALA A 12 24.50 -16.72 -27.03
N PHE A 13 24.86 -15.52 -27.50
CA PHE A 13 24.56 -14.28 -26.78
C PHE A 13 23.05 -14.07 -26.62
N TYR A 14 22.25 -14.23 -27.67
CA TYR A 14 20.81 -14.05 -27.61
C TYR A 14 20.10 -15.05 -26.68
N VAL A 15 20.64 -16.25 -26.51
CA VAL A 15 20.08 -17.25 -25.60
C VAL A 15 20.58 -17.03 -24.17
N PHE A 16 21.89 -16.94 -23.95
CA PHE A 16 22.46 -16.91 -22.61
C PHE A 16 22.39 -15.54 -21.94
N ALA A 17 22.41 -14.43 -22.68
CA ALA A 17 22.31 -13.10 -22.08
C ALA A 17 20.99 -12.89 -21.32
N PRO A 18 19.79 -13.13 -21.91
CA PRO A 18 18.54 -12.96 -21.17
C PRO A 18 18.40 -13.98 -20.03
N ILE A 19 18.86 -15.21 -20.20
CA ILE A 19 18.85 -16.23 -19.14
C ILE A 19 19.73 -15.80 -17.97
N GLY A 20 20.96 -15.35 -18.24
CA GLY A 20 21.87 -14.84 -17.22
C GLY A 20 21.31 -13.62 -16.50
N PHE A 21 20.66 -12.72 -17.22
CA PHE A 21 19.97 -11.56 -16.65
C PHE A 21 18.85 -12.01 -15.70
N MET A 22 17.99 -12.95 -16.13
CA MET A 22 16.91 -13.47 -15.28
C MET A 22 17.43 -14.22 -14.05
N VAL A 23 18.51 -15.00 -14.18
CA VAL A 23 19.10 -15.71 -13.03
C VAL A 23 19.72 -14.74 -12.02
N TYR A 24 20.41 -13.70 -12.51
CA TYR A 24 21.05 -12.72 -11.63
C TYR A 24 20.02 -11.84 -10.91
N PHE A 25 19.08 -11.24 -11.65
CA PHE A 25 18.09 -10.31 -11.10
C PHE A 25 16.87 -11.01 -10.49
N GLY A 26 16.51 -12.18 -11.00
CA GLY A 26 15.38 -12.98 -10.50
C GLY A 26 15.75 -13.95 -9.38
N GLY A 27 17.04 -14.07 -9.04
CA GLY A 27 17.48 -14.90 -7.92
C GLY A 27 17.01 -14.37 -6.56
N PRO A 28 16.77 -15.26 -5.58
CA PRO A 28 16.29 -14.85 -4.26
C PRO A 28 17.25 -13.88 -3.55
N HIS A 29 18.56 -14.04 -3.76
CA HIS A 29 19.56 -13.16 -3.16
C HIS A 29 19.43 -11.69 -3.62
N PHE A 30 19.13 -11.46 -4.90
CA PHE A 30 18.91 -10.11 -5.42
C PHE A 30 17.65 -9.50 -4.79
N TYR A 31 16.56 -10.27 -4.73
CA TYR A 31 15.32 -9.83 -4.11
C TYR A 31 15.50 -9.46 -2.63
N GLU A 32 16.12 -10.32 -1.84
CA GLU A 32 16.37 -10.08 -0.41
C GLU A 32 17.24 -8.85 -0.15
N ARG A 33 18.26 -8.62 -0.99
CA ARG A 33 19.18 -7.50 -0.82
C ARG A 33 18.60 -6.15 -1.28
N PHE A 34 17.88 -6.13 -2.40
CA PHE A 34 17.51 -4.88 -3.08
C PHE A 34 16.02 -4.58 -3.07
N VAL A 35 15.14 -5.58 -2.97
CA VAL A 35 13.68 -5.37 -3.09
C VAL A 35 12.98 -5.49 -1.74
N ALA A 36 13.26 -6.55 -0.97
CA ALA A 36 12.62 -6.81 0.31
C ALA A 36 12.70 -5.65 1.32
N PRO A 37 13.84 -4.93 1.48
CA PRO A 37 13.94 -3.84 2.45
C PRO A 37 13.02 -2.65 2.14
N ASP A 38 12.78 -2.38 0.86
CA ASP A 38 12.01 -1.22 0.42
C ASP A 38 10.53 -1.55 0.15
N LEU A 39 10.17 -2.84 0.06
CA LEU A 39 8.79 -3.28 -0.18
C LEU A 39 7.81 -2.69 0.84
N TYR A 40 8.19 -2.67 2.12
CA TYR A 40 7.35 -2.14 3.20
C TYR A 40 7.33 -0.61 3.28
N LYS A 41 8.22 0.08 2.56
CA LYS A 41 8.15 1.55 2.40
C LYS A 41 7.10 1.94 1.36
N PHE A 42 7.02 1.19 0.27
CA PHE A 42 6.04 1.44 -0.80
C PHE A 42 4.65 0.89 -0.49
N ASN A 43 4.57 -0.25 0.20
CA ASN A 43 3.30 -0.87 0.58
C ASN A 43 3.32 -1.27 2.06
N PRO A 44 3.27 -0.30 2.99
CA PRO A 44 3.24 -0.60 4.41
C PRO A 44 1.99 -1.41 4.75
N PRO A 45 2.09 -2.42 5.64
CA PRO A 45 0.91 -3.12 6.11
C PRO A 45 -0.04 -2.11 6.77
N PRO A 46 -1.37 -2.32 6.66
CA PRO A 46 -2.33 -1.44 7.30
C PRO A 46 -2.03 -1.32 8.79
N LYS A 47 -1.83 -0.09 9.27
CA LYS A 47 -1.49 0.19 10.67
C LYS A 47 -2.60 -0.24 11.64
N GLN A 48 -3.84 -0.32 11.15
CA GLN A 48 -5.00 -0.74 11.90
C GLN A 48 -5.41 -2.14 11.48
N LYS A 49 -5.50 -3.04 12.46
CA LYS A 49 -6.15 -4.34 12.26
C LYS A 49 -7.62 -4.09 12.05
N LEU A 50 -8.12 -4.46 10.87
CA LEU A 50 -9.54 -4.42 10.61
C LEU A 50 -10.22 -5.57 11.38
N PRO A 51 -11.34 -5.30 12.06
CA PRO A 51 -12.12 -6.36 12.69
C PRO A 51 -12.57 -7.34 11.61
N THR A 52 -12.33 -8.63 11.83
CA THR A 52 -12.72 -9.71 10.90
C THR A 52 -14.01 -10.39 11.34
N GLU A 53 -14.32 -10.30 12.64
CA GLU A 53 -15.53 -10.88 13.23
C GLU A 53 -16.73 -9.94 13.13
N MET A 54 -17.89 -10.50 12.78
CA MET A 54 -19.13 -9.73 12.59
C MET A 54 -19.54 -8.97 13.86
N ALA A 55 -19.39 -9.58 15.03
CA ALA A 55 -19.73 -8.96 16.31
C ALA A 55 -18.87 -7.71 16.60
N GLU A 56 -17.59 -7.76 16.25
CA GLU A 56 -16.64 -6.65 16.45
C GLU A 56 -16.96 -5.49 15.48
N ILE A 57 -17.31 -5.81 14.23
CA ILE A 57 -17.74 -4.83 13.22
C ILE A 57 -19.00 -4.09 13.68
N LEU A 58 -19.99 -4.81 14.21
CA LEU A 58 -21.24 -4.21 14.68
C LEU A 58 -20.99 -3.26 15.86
N LYS A 59 -20.17 -3.67 16.83
CA LYS A 59 -19.81 -2.85 17.99
C LYS A 59 -19.09 -1.56 17.56
N LEU A 60 -18.11 -1.66 16.66
CA LEU A 60 -17.38 -0.50 16.15
C LEU A 60 -18.31 0.48 15.42
N ASN A 61 -19.24 -0.03 14.62
CA ASN A 61 -20.24 0.79 13.94
C ASN A 61 -21.16 1.53 14.92
N GLU A 62 -21.57 0.88 16.01
CA GLU A 62 -22.38 1.53 17.04
C GLU A 62 -21.63 2.65 17.75
N GLU A 63 -20.36 2.42 18.10
CA GLU A 63 -19.48 3.43 18.69
C GLU A 63 -19.29 4.63 17.75
N ASP A 64 -19.04 4.37 16.47
CA ASP A 64 -18.91 5.40 15.44
C ASP A 64 -20.19 6.23 15.27
N ARG A 65 -21.36 5.58 15.32
CA ARG A 65 -22.65 6.27 15.25
C ARG A 65 -22.85 7.19 16.45
N LYS A 66 -22.50 6.74 17.66
CA LYS A 66 -22.59 7.56 18.89
C LYS A 66 -21.65 8.77 18.80
N MET A 67 -20.39 8.56 18.44
CA MET A 67 -19.42 9.65 18.28
C MET A 67 -19.86 10.69 17.25
N ARG A 68 -20.45 10.26 16.12
CA ARG A 68 -20.98 11.18 15.10
C ARG A 68 -22.15 12.01 15.62
N MET A 69 -23.06 11.40 16.38
CA MET A 69 -24.19 12.10 17.00
C MET A 69 -23.72 13.13 18.02
N GLU A 70 -22.79 12.78 18.89
CA GLU A 70 -22.21 13.71 19.88
C GLU A 70 -21.51 14.89 19.21
N ARG A 71 -20.71 14.64 18.17
CA ARG A 71 -20.07 15.71 17.38
C ARG A 71 -21.09 16.63 16.72
N ARG A 72 -22.20 16.08 16.22
CA ARG A 72 -23.28 16.87 15.62
C ARG A 72 -23.94 17.77 16.66
N LEU A 73 -24.30 17.22 17.81
CA LEU A 73 -24.91 17.98 18.91
C LEU A 73 -23.99 19.09 19.42
N ALA A 74 -22.70 18.81 19.58
CA ALA A 74 -21.72 19.81 19.99
C ALA A 74 -21.62 20.96 18.96
N ARG A 75 -21.63 20.65 17.65
CA ARG A 75 -21.64 21.66 16.59
C ARG A 75 -22.91 22.50 16.61
N GLU A 76 -24.07 21.88 16.79
CA GLU A 76 -25.36 22.59 16.86
C GLU A 76 -25.44 23.51 18.08
N LYS A 77 -24.89 23.10 19.24
CA LYS A 77 -24.79 23.95 20.43
C LYS A 77 -23.85 25.14 20.20
N ALA A 78 -22.65 24.89 19.67
CA ALA A 78 -21.70 25.96 19.36
C ALA A 78 -22.28 26.97 18.34
N LEU A 79 -23.03 26.50 17.35
CA LEU A 79 -23.69 27.38 16.38
C LEU A 79 -24.76 28.27 17.03
N LYS A 80 -25.56 27.72 17.95
CA LYS A 80 -26.56 28.49 18.70
C LYS A 80 -25.92 29.53 19.62
N GLU A 81 -24.86 29.15 20.33
CA GLU A 81 -24.10 30.08 21.19
C GLU A 81 -23.50 31.25 20.39
N MET A 82 -22.99 30.98 19.18
CA MET A 82 -22.51 32.04 18.28
C MET A 82 -23.64 32.96 17.79
N GLN A 83 -24.81 32.41 17.45
CA GLN A 83 -25.97 33.19 17.03
C GLN A 83 -26.55 34.05 18.17
N GLU A 84 -26.56 33.54 19.40
CA GLU A 84 -27.00 34.28 20.60
C GLU A 84 -26.01 35.40 20.98
N ALA A 85 -24.71 35.20 20.75
CA ALA A 85 -23.70 36.23 20.96
C ALA A 85 -23.74 37.34 19.89
N GLU A 86 -24.22 37.05 18.68
CA GLU A 86 -24.36 38.03 17.59
C GLU A 86 -25.65 38.87 17.69
N GLN A 87 -26.65 38.39 18.45
CA GLN A 87 -27.92 39.10 18.69
C GLN A 87 -27.94 39.98 19.95
N LYS A 88 -26.85 40.02 20.72
CA LYS A 88 -26.67 40.87 21.91
C LYS A 88 -25.74 42.04 21.63
#